data_AF-A0A1Z9BG19-F1
#
_entry.id   AF-A0A1Z9BG19-F1
#
_cell.length_a   1.000
_cell.length_b   1.000
_cell.length_c   1.000
_cell.angle_alpha   90.00
_cell.angle_beta   90.00
_cell.angle_gamma   90.00
#
_symmetry.space_group_name_H-M   'P 1'
#
loop_
_entity.id
_entity.type
_entity.pdbx_description
1 polymer ?
#
loop_
_entity_poly.entity_id
_entity_poly.type
_entity_poly.pdbx_seq_one_letter_code
_entity_poly.pdbx_strand_id
1 'polypeptide(L)'
;MKKIITTPRGYICHICNISGLEIFSKYTDVLLCNWPFVFGIIPVPHAKKNIFIDSFNWSLKSGFIEEDASIHAAMYSFGVLDKKNIKDSILFPSKVPELMDLTTKQLLSFPVDKLKKNILNSCMTFSFPTAQKYVNGVYPIVDSVELLHHMFDVGAKIIQLRVKKNIQENIEQSIKKACQLSFKYPDSKLFINDHWKLAIDNGAFGIHLGQEDLLEADMTEINNSRLHLGLSSHSYWEVSRAIRYKPSYMACGPIFPTKAKKMPWATQGIQNLKYWTRVLDLPIVGIGGIGLSNLNKVKKSNCSGVSVISAISDSPDPRKSFNTLEYNWQK
;
A
#
# COMPACT_ATOMS: atom_id res chain seq x y z
N MET A 1 12.71 35.28 5.94
CA MET A 1 12.02 34.76 7.14
C MET A 1 11.54 33.34 6.86
N LYS A 2 12.16 32.35 7.52
CA LYS A 2 11.79 30.92 7.43
C LYS A 2 10.36 30.78 7.99
N LYS A 3 9.38 30.46 7.14
CA LYS A 3 8.01 30.21 7.63
C LYS A 3 7.90 28.72 7.89
N ILE A 4 8.03 28.36 9.15
CA ILE A 4 7.86 27.00 9.67
C ILE A 4 6.35 26.77 9.76
N ILE A 5 5.82 25.78 9.04
CA ILE A 5 4.46 25.29 9.30
C ILE A 5 4.63 24.33 10.47
N THR A 6 4.26 24.77 11.67
CA THR A 6 4.30 23.92 12.85
C THR A 6 3.00 23.12 12.89
N THR A 7 3.08 21.83 13.14
CA THR A 7 1.92 20.93 13.23
C THR A 7 1.94 20.20 14.57
N PRO A 8 0.80 19.63 15.01
CA PRO A 8 0.75 18.80 16.21
C PRO A 8 1.79 17.68 16.30
N ARG A 9 2.23 17.08 15.18
CA ARG A 9 3.18 15.95 15.18
C ARG A 9 4.61 16.32 14.76
N GLY A 10 4.89 17.59 14.49
CA GLY A 10 6.20 18.02 14.01
C GLY A 10 6.19 19.43 13.44
N TYR A 11 7.07 19.68 12.48
CA TYR A 11 7.04 20.93 11.72
C TYR A 11 7.57 20.66 10.31
N ILE A 12 7.04 21.42 9.37
CA ILE A 12 7.52 21.50 7.99
C ILE A 12 8.31 22.80 7.90
N CYS A 13 9.63 22.69 7.80
CA CYS A 13 10.48 23.85 7.57
C CYS A 13 10.73 24.01 6.07
N HIS A 14 10.22 25.10 5.50
CA HIS A 14 10.60 25.57 4.17
C HIS A 14 12.01 26.20 4.26
N ILE A 15 13.02 25.48 3.75
CA ILE A 15 14.40 25.98 3.67
C ILE A 15 14.65 26.48 2.26
N CYS A 16 14.84 27.80 2.10
CA CYS A 16 15.27 28.42 0.86
C CYS A 16 16.81 28.54 0.81
N ASN A 17 17.40 28.50 -0.39
CA ASN A 17 18.84 28.66 -0.64
C ASN A 17 19.72 27.60 0.04
N ILE A 18 19.64 26.36 -0.44
CA ILE A 18 20.59 25.30 -0.08
C ILE A 18 21.88 25.50 -0.90
N SER A 19 22.64 26.55 -0.61
CA SER A 19 23.95 26.76 -1.23
C SER A 19 25.00 25.91 -0.50
N GLY A 20 25.76 25.09 -1.23
CA GLY A 20 26.92 24.36 -0.68
C GLY A 20 26.80 22.82 -0.60
N LEU A 21 25.70 22.24 -1.07
CA LEU A 21 25.54 20.79 -1.20
C LEU A 21 25.07 20.47 -2.63
N GLU A 22 25.95 19.92 -3.46
CA GLU A 22 25.69 19.65 -4.90
C GLU A 22 24.41 18.82 -5.14
N ILE A 23 24.04 17.98 -4.17
CA ILE A 23 22.87 17.08 -4.19
C ILE A 23 21.55 17.86 -4.34
N PHE A 24 21.48 19.10 -3.84
CA PHE A 24 20.26 19.92 -3.86
C PHE A 24 20.22 20.99 -4.96
N SER A 25 21.20 21.01 -5.86
CA SER A 25 21.33 22.03 -6.94
C SER A 25 20.11 22.17 -7.85
N LYS A 26 19.23 21.15 -7.92
CA LYS A 26 17.99 21.14 -8.72
C LYS A 26 16.74 21.61 -7.96
N TYR A 27 16.86 21.90 -6.66
CA TYR A 27 15.72 22.20 -5.78
C TYR A 27 16.00 23.50 -5.01
N THR A 28 15.05 24.43 -5.02
CA THR A 28 15.15 25.64 -4.20
C THR A 28 14.65 25.46 -2.78
N ASP A 29 13.80 24.45 -2.59
CA ASP A 29 12.98 24.26 -1.40
C ASP A 29 12.94 22.77 -1.00
N VAL A 30 13.07 22.52 0.31
CA VAL A 30 12.96 21.17 0.91
C VAL A 30 12.04 21.19 2.11
N LEU A 31 11.31 20.09 2.33
CA LEU A 31 10.62 19.83 3.59
C LEU A 31 11.47 18.90 4.43
N LEU A 32 11.84 19.34 5.63
CA LEU A 32 12.33 18.46 6.67
C LEU A 32 11.13 17.85 7.39
N CYS A 33 10.99 16.53 7.26
CA CYS A 33 9.92 15.76 7.86
C CYS A 33 10.50 14.99 9.05
N ASN A 34 10.01 15.25 10.27
CA ASN A 34 10.37 14.49 11.47
C ASN A 34 9.09 13.88 12.07
N TRP A 35 8.52 12.93 11.35
CA TRP A 35 7.29 12.24 11.72
C TRP A 35 7.62 10.89 12.36
N PRO A 36 6.72 10.27 13.14
CA PRO A 36 6.97 9.00 13.82
C PRO A 36 7.36 7.83 12.90
N PHE A 37 7.18 7.96 11.57
CA PHE A 37 7.52 6.88 10.63
C PHE A 37 8.12 7.32 9.28
N VAL A 38 8.42 8.61 9.08
CA VAL A 38 9.24 9.10 7.96
C VAL A 38 10.15 10.19 8.48
N PHE A 39 11.45 9.98 8.29
CA PHE A 39 12.50 10.93 8.61
C PHE A 39 13.33 11.17 7.35
N GLY A 40 13.27 12.38 6.80
CA GLY A 40 13.96 12.66 5.54
C GLY A 40 13.62 14.02 4.92
N ILE A 41 14.15 14.24 3.72
CA ILE A 41 13.87 15.42 2.91
C ILE A 41 12.89 15.08 1.79
N ILE A 42 11.83 15.88 1.68
CA ILE A 42 10.94 15.90 0.52
C ILE A 42 11.34 17.11 -0.34
N PRO A 43 11.94 16.91 -1.53
CA PRO A 43 12.22 18.00 -2.44
C PRO A 43 10.92 18.57 -2.99
N VAL A 44 10.79 19.90 -2.95
CA VAL A 44 9.68 20.62 -3.56
C VAL A 44 10.26 21.38 -4.76
N PRO A 45 9.67 21.24 -5.96
CA PRO A 45 10.15 21.98 -7.11
C PRO A 45 9.85 23.47 -6.92
N HIS A 46 10.32 24.33 -7.83
CA HIS A 46 10.13 25.79 -7.80
C HIS A 46 8.66 26.24 -7.94
N ALA A 47 7.74 25.70 -7.14
CA ALA A 47 6.36 26.11 -7.06
C ALA A 47 6.23 27.28 -6.08
N LYS A 48 5.21 28.12 -6.27
CA LYS A 48 4.94 29.22 -5.34
C LYS A 48 4.58 28.65 -3.97
N LYS A 49 5.24 29.13 -2.92
CA LYS A 49 5.00 28.74 -1.52
C LYS A 49 3.53 28.61 -1.10
N ASN A 50 2.67 29.51 -1.57
CA ASN A 50 1.24 29.50 -1.24
C ASN A 50 0.54 28.24 -1.77
N ILE A 51 0.92 27.78 -2.97
CA ILE A 51 0.39 26.56 -3.60
C ILE A 51 0.63 25.35 -2.70
N PHE A 52 1.84 25.23 -2.15
CA PHE A 52 2.18 24.16 -1.22
C PHE A 52 1.32 24.23 0.06
N ILE A 53 1.25 25.41 0.69
CA ILE A 53 0.48 25.61 1.93
C ILE A 53 -1.00 25.30 1.73
N ASP A 54 -1.58 25.81 0.64
CA ASP A 54 -2.99 25.62 0.33
C ASP A 54 -3.31 24.14 0.08
N SER A 55 -2.42 23.40 -0.58
CA SER A 55 -2.58 21.96 -0.80
C SER A 55 -2.36 21.11 0.43
N PHE A 56 -1.42 21.50 1.29
CA PHE A 56 -1.23 20.86 2.58
C PHE A 56 -2.50 21.01 3.42
N ASN A 57 -3.01 22.24 3.54
CA ASN A 57 -4.24 22.53 4.28
C ASN A 57 -5.48 21.86 3.65
N TRP A 58 -5.57 21.83 2.33
CA TRP A 58 -6.62 21.10 1.62
C TRP A 58 -6.57 19.60 1.95
N SER A 59 -5.37 19.01 2.00
CA SER A 59 -5.20 17.60 2.32
C SER A 59 -5.63 17.31 3.75
N LEU A 60 -5.23 18.13 4.72
CA LEU A 60 -5.69 17.98 6.10
C LEU A 60 -7.22 18.09 6.22
N LYS A 61 -7.83 19.07 5.55
CA LYS A 61 -9.30 19.23 5.49
C LYS A 61 -10.01 18.05 4.83
N SER A 62 -9.31 17.33 3.96
CA SER A 62 -9.81 16.14 3.27
C SER A 62 -9.61 14.85 4.09
N GLY A 63 -9.17 14.96 5.35
CA GLY A 63 -8.99 13.83 6.27
C GLY A 63 -7.63 13.13 6.18
N PHE A 64 -6.69 13.67 5.40
CA PHE A 64 -5.34 13.11 5.34
C PHE A 64 -4.51 13.51 6.57
N ILE A 65 -3.65 12.60 7.01
CA ILE A 65 -2.67 12.90 8.07
C ILE A 65 -1.55 13.81 7.53
N GLU A 66 -0.78 14.40 8.43
CA GLU A 66 0.23 15.41 8.09
C GLU A 66 1.32 14.89 7.13
N GLU A 67 1.66 13.60 7.23
CA GLU A 67 2.63 12.99 6.32
C GLU A 67 2.11 12.87 4.89
N ASP A 68 0.88 12.41 4.73
CA ASP A 68 0.23 12.27 3.43
C ASP A 68 -0.02 13.66 2.82
N ALA A 69 -0.43 14.63 3.66
CA ALA A 69 -0.61 16.01 3.25
C ALA A 69 0.70 16.65 2.75
N SER A 70 1.85 16.30 3.33
CA SER A 70 3.16 16.79 2.90
C SER A 70 3.55 16.27 1.51
N ILE A 71 3.29 14.97 1.26
CA ILE A 71 3.52 14.34 -0.05
C ILE A 71 2.55 14.94 -1.09
N HIS A 72 1.26 15.08 -0.76
CA HIS A 72 0.27 15.68 -1.65
C HIS A 72 0.61 17.12 -2.02
N ALA A 73 1.08 17.91 -1.06
CA ALA A 73 1.46 19.28 -1.31
C ALA A 73 2.68 19.37 -2.24
N ALA A 74 3.65 18.46 -2.11
CA ALA A 74 4.79 18.35 -3.03
C ALA A 74 4.33 17.89 -4.43
N MET A 75 3.52 16.82 -4.52
CA MET A 75 2.96 16.31 -5.78
C MET A 75 2.13 17.36 -6.51
N TYR A 76 1.31 18.12 -5.77
CA TYR A 76 0.55 19.23 -6.33
C TYR A 76 1.46 20.33 -6.84
N SER A 77 2.48 20.70 -6.07
CA SER A 77 3.48 21.68 -6.48
C SER A 77 4.16 21.26 -7.80
N PHE A 78 4.49 19.97 -7.96
CA PHE A 78 5.01 19.41 -9.21
C PHE A 78 3.99 19.41 -10.35
N GLY A 79 2.71 19.19 -10.07
CA GLY A 79 1.66 19.15 -11.08
C GLY A 79 1.24 20.55 -11.56
N VAL A 80 1.27 21.56 -10.70
CA VAL A 80 1.00 22.96 -11.11
C VAL A 80 2.05 23.48 -12.10
N LEU A 81 3.32 23.08 -11.95
CA LEU A 81 4.37 23.40 -12.93
C LEU A 81 4.04 22.83 -14.33
N ASP A 82 3.28 21.74 -14.38
CA ASP A 82 2.78 21.12 -15.62
C ASP A 82 1.34 21.56 -15.98
N LYS A 83 0.81 22.61 -15.32
CA LYS A 83 -0.56 23.10 -15.51
C LYS A 83 -1.66 22.07 -15.24
N LYS A 84 -1.43 21.13 -14.32
CA LYS A 84 -2.42 20.11 -13.91
C LYS A 84 -3.28 20.58 -12.74
N ASN A 85 -4.51 20.09 -12.65
CA ASN A 85 -5.38 20.29 -11.49
C ASN A 85 -4.94 19.39 -10.31
N ILE A 86 -5.55 19.57 -9.13
CA ILE A 86 -5.13 18.84 -7.93
C ILE A 86 -5.26 17.33 -8.04
N LYS A 87 -6.37 16.87 -8.62
CA LYS A 87 -6.67 15.45 -8.81
C LYS A 87 -5.65 14.80 -9.74
N ASP A 88 -5.34 15.46 -10.85
CA ASP A 88 -4.37 14.96 -11.81
C ASP A 88 -2.96 14.98 -11.20
N SER A 89 -2.61 16.02 -10.44
CA SER A 89 -1.28 16.16 -9.85
C SER A 89 -0.91 15.04 -8.87
N ILE A 90 -1.88 14.59 -8.07
CA ILE A 90 -1.66 13.54 -7.05
C ILE A 90 -1.77 12.11 -7.59
N LEU A 91 -2.17 11.92 -8.86
CA LEU A 91 -2.37 10.61 -9.47
C LEU A 91 -1.23 10.16 -10.37
N PHE A 92 -0.27 11.02 -10.72
CA PHE A 92 0.81 10.67 -11.66
C PHE A 92 2.15 10.34 -10.99
N PRO A 93 2.76 9.18 -11.28
CA PRO A 93 4.06 8.76 -10.73
C PRO A 93 5.21 9.73 -10.96
N SER A 94 5.20 10.44 -12.08
CA SER A 94 6.25 11.41 -12.42
C SER A 94 6.24 12.66 -11.53
N LYS A 95 5.29 12.77 -10.60
CA LYS A 95 5.10 13.91 -9.69
C LYS A 95 5.40 13.58 -8.24
N VAL A 96 5.82 12.34 -7.98
CA VAL A 96 6.20 11.88 -6.65
C VAL A 96 7.55 12.48 -6.28
N PRO A 97 7.67 13.10 -5.09
CA PRO A 97 8.95 13.55 -4.62
C PRO A 97 9.86 12.35 -4.30
N GLU A 98 11.12 12.40 -4.74
CA GLU A 98 12.14 11.45 -4.29
C GLU A 98 12.46 11.70 -2.82
N LEU A 99 12.19 10.73 -1.95
CA LEU A 99 12.59 10.79 -0.55
C LEU A 99 14.11 10.63 -0.46
N MET A 100 14.79 11.62 0.11
CA MET A 100 16.22 11.55 0.36
C MET A 100 16.49 11.18 1.82
N ASP A 101 17.14 10.03 2.02
CA ASP A 101 17.64 9.60 3.32
C ASP A 101 18.84 10.48 3.71
N LEU A 102 18.76 11.10 4.88
CA LEU A 102 19.90 11.79 5.50
C LEU A 102 20.31 11.09 6.78
N THR A 103 21.61 10.97 7.00
CA THR A 103 22.16 10.53 8.28
C THR A 103 21.90 11.58 9.36
N THR A 104 21.75 11.16 10.62
CA THR A 104 21.57 12.06 11.77
C THR A 104 22.65 13.16 11.84
N LYS A 105 23.88 12.85 11.42
CA LYS A 105 25.01 13.80 11.38
C LYS A 105 24.81 14.90 10.32
N GLN A 106 24.27 14.57 9.15
CA GLN A 106 23.96 15.54 8.09
C GLN A 106 22.80 16.47 8.48
N LEU A 107 21.87 15.99 9.30
CA LEU A 107 20.74 16.80 9.79
C LEU A 107 21.14 17.75 10.92
N LEU A 108 22.07 17.36 11.79
CA LEU A 108 22.63 18.23 12.82
C LEU A 108 23.48 19.38 12.26
N SER A 109 24.01 19.24 11.03
CA SER A 109 24.68 20.34 10.32
C SER A 109 23.71 21.32 9.64
N PHE A 110 22.42 20.99 9.53
CA PHE A 110 21.43 21.98 9.11
C PHE A 110 21.16 22.94 10.28
N PRO A 111 21.09 24.26 10.04
CA PRO A 111 20.84 25.26 11.08
C PRO A 111 19.36 25.20 11.50
N VAL A 112 19.04 24.23 12.35
CA VAL A 112 17.72 23.93 12.92
C VAL A 112 17.82 23.86 14.45
N ASP A 113 18.49 24.86 15.03
CA ASP A 113 18.63 24.99 16.47
C ASP A 113 17.26 24.94 17.14
N LYS A 114 17.01 23.84 17.88
CA LYS A 114 15.86 23.51 18.78
C LYS A 114 15.05 22.24 18.47
N LEU A 115 15.52 21.32 17.63
CA LEU A 115 14.91 19.98 17.52
C LEU A 115 15.28 19.07 18.68
N LYS A 116 14.48 19.12 19.74
CA LYS A 116 14.62 18.32 20.96
C LYS A 116 14.52 16.81 20.69
N LYS A 117 15.64 16.12 20.92
CA LYS A 117 15.93 14.87 21.67
C LYS A 117 14.85 13.82 22.05
N ASN A 118 13.55 13.98 21.80
CA ASN A 118 12.51 13.08 22.34
C ASN A 118 11.91 12.05 21.37
N ILE A 119 12.29 12.03 20.09
CA ILE A 119 11.61 11.16 19.09
C ILE A 119 12.37 9.84 18.83
N LEU A 120 13.64 9.75 19.25
CA LEU A 120 14.49 8.58 18.98
C LEU A 120 14.13 7.31 19.79
N ASN A 121 13.17 7.37 20.72
CA ASN A 121 12.86 6.27 21.65
C ASN A 121 11.55 5.50 21.37
N SER A 122 10.84 5.71 20.25
CA SER A 122 9.57 5.00 20.00
C SER A 122 9.44 4.31 18.64
N CYS A 123 10.54 3.94 17.98
CA CYS A 123 10.45 3.14 16.76
C CYS A 123 10.08 1.70 17.10
N MET A 124 8.79 1.40 17.24
CA MET A 124 8.30 0.03 17.08
C MET A 124 8.62 -0.39 15.64
N THR A 125 9.57 -1.29 15.46
CA THR A 125 9.81 -1.91 14.16
C THR A 125 8.85 -3.07 13.99
N PHE A 126 7.75 -2.86 13.26
CA PHE A 126 6.93 -3.96 12.75
C PHE A 126 7.79 -4.85 11.85
N SER A 127 7.57 -6.17 11.92
CA SER A 127 8.32 -7.15 11.15
C SER A 127 7.43 -8.34 10.83
N PHE A 128 6.67 -8.24 9.75
CA PHE A 128 5.88 -9.36 9.25
C PHE A 128 6.74 -10.32 8.43
N PRO A 129 6.50 -11.65 8.51
CA PRO A 129 7.20 -12.60 7.66
C PRO A 129 6.91 -12.34 6.18
N THR A 130 7.89 -12.50 5.29
CA THR A 130 7.67 -12.29 3.85
C THR A 130 6.72 -13.34 3.25
N ALA A 131 5.82 -12.93 2.36
CA ALA A 131 4.94 -13.84 1.62
C ALA A 131 5.44 -14.17 0.20
N GLN A 132 6.66 -13.76 -0.18
CA GLN A 132 7.20 -13.85 -1.55
C GLN A 132 7.01 -15.22 -2.22
N LYS A 133 7.23 -16.31 -1.47
CA LYS A 133 7.08 -17.69 -1.97
C LYS A 133 5.64 -18.03 -2.37
N TYR A 134 4.66 -17.44 -1.68
CA TYR A 134 3.25 -17.79 -1.81
C TYR A 134 2.52 -16.90 -2.81
N VAL A 135 2.93 -15.63 -2.93
CA VAL A 135 2.33 -14.68 -3.88
C VAL A 135 2.87 -14.81 -5.31
N ASN A 136 3.74 -15.78 -5.58
CA ASN A 136 4.27 -16.03 -6.93
C ASN A 136 3.30 -16.88 -7.77
N GLY A 137 2.25 -16.25 -8.28
CA GLY A 137 1.17 -16.94 -8.99
C GLY A 137 -0.12 -16.15 -9.06
N VAL A 138 -1.20 -16.88 -9.32
CA VAL A 138 -2.58 -16.41 -9.22
C VAL A 138 -3.05 -16.54 -7.77
N TYR A 139 -3.55 -15.42 -7.24
CA TYR A 139 -4.06 -15.26 -5.89
C TYR A 139 -5.58 -15.03 -5.91
N PRO A 140 -6.39 -16.10 -5.89
CA PRO A 140 -7.85 -15.98 -5.86
C PRO A 140 -8.35 -15.36 -4.55
N ILE A 141 -9.30 -14.44 -4.69
CA ILE A 141 -10.13 -13.94 -3.60
C ILE A 141 -11.53 -14.51 -3.80
N VAL A 142 -12.01 -15.25 -2.80
CA VAL A 142 -13.31 -15.94 -2.81
C VAL A 142 -14.18 -15.44 -1.66
N ASP A 143 -15.50 -15.54 -1.78
CA ASP A 143 -16.45 -15.05 -0.78
C ASP A 143 -17.23 -16.16 -0.04
N SER A 144 -16.95 -17.43 -0.34
CA SER A 144 -17.55 -18.57 0.35
C SER A 144 -16.52 -19.66 0.68
N VAL A 145 -16.85 -20.47 1.69
CA VAL A 145 -16.04 -21.64 2.07
C VAL A 145 -16.06 -22.71 0.97
N GLU A 146 -17.14 -22.79 0.19
CA GLU A 146 -17.26 -23.71 -0.96
C GLU A 146 -16.26 -23.37 -2.07
N LEU A 147 -16.21 -22.10 -2.50
CA LEU A 147 -15.22 -21.66 -3.49
C LEU A 147 -13.80 -21.76 -2.95
N LEU A 148 -13.60 -21.50 -1.66
CA LEU A 148 -12.32 -21.71 -0.99
C LEU A 148 -11.86 -23.18 -1.11
N HIS A 149 -12.76 -24.13 -0.85
CA HIS A 149 -12.49 -25.56 -1.00
C HIS A 149 -12.09 -25.92 -2.43
N HIS A 150 -12.77 -25.38 -3.44
CA HIS A 150 -12.40 -25.58 -4.84
C HIS A 150 -11.00 -25.06 -5.17
N MET A 151 -10.59 -23.92 -4.60
CA MET A 151 -9.25 -23.36 -4.81
C MET A 151 -8.18 -24.19 -4.09
N PHE A 152 -8.50 -24.77 -2.93
CA PHE A 152 -7.63 -25.74 -2.26
C PHE A 152 -7.45 -27.02 -3.09
N ASP A 153 -8.52 -27.59 -3.65
CA ASP A 153 -8.47 -28.84 -4.44
C ASP A 153 -7.60 -28.73 -5.68
N VAL A 154 -7.52 -27.54 -6.29
CA VAL A 154 -6.66 -27.29 -7.48
C VAL A 154 -5.24 -26.82 -7.10
N GLY A 155 -4.91 -26.79 -5.81
CA GLY A 155 -3.57 -26.48 -5.34
C GLY A 155 -3.19 -25.00 -5.43
N ALA A 156 -4.14 -24.07 -5.28
CA ALA A 156 -3.82 -22.65 -5.20
C ALA A 156 -2.92 -22.37 -3.98
N LYS A 157 -1.73 -21.81 -4.21
CA LYS A 157 -0.71 -21.60 -3.16
C LYS A 157 -1.10 -20.56 -2.11
N ILE A 158 -1.91 -19.59 -2.50
CA ILE A 158 -2.41 -18.51 -1.65
C ILE A 158 -3.86 -18.20 -2.02
N ILE A 159 -4.73 -18.09 -1.04
CA ILE A 159 -6.17 -17.85 -1.24
C ILE A 159 -6.65 -16.88 -0.16
N GLN A 160 -7.52 -15.95 -0.53
CA GLN A 160 -8.10 -14.99 0.40
C GLN A 160 -9.58 -15.27 0.54
N LEU A 161 -10.06 -15.43 1.77
CA LEU A 161 -11.47 -15.42 2.05
C LEU A 161 -11.93 -14.00 2.40
N ARG A 162 -12.90 -13.51 1.63
CA ARG A 162 -13.55 -12.21 1.83
C ARG A 162 -15.06 -12.40 2.03
N VAL A 163 -15.45 -12.65 3.28
CA VAL A 163 -16.86 -12.77 3.65
C VAL A 163 -17.52 -11.38 3.60
N LYS A 164 -18.62 -11.25 2.88
CA LYS A 164 -19.36 -9.98 2.78
C LYS A 164 -20.45 -9.92 3.86
N LYS A 165 -20.64 -8.74 4.47
CA LYS A 165 -21.62 -8.50 5.56
C LYS A 165 -23.09 -8.79 5.19
N ASN A 166 -23.41 -8.90 3.90
CA ASN A 166 -24.78 -9.08 3.41
C ASN A 166 -25.18 -10.55 3.21
N ILE A 167 -24.31 -11.51 3.53
CA ILE A 167 -24.61 -12.93 3.45
C ILE A 167 -25.24 -13.35 4.79
N GLN A 168 -26.34 -14.11 4.73
CA GLN A 168 -27.06 -14.65 5.89
C GLN A 168 -26.22 -15.53 6.83
N GLU A 169 -24.99 -15.88 6.43
CA GLU A 169 -24.05 -16.67 7.23
C GLU A 169 -23.37 -15.81 8.30
N ASN A 170 -23.21 -16.40 9.48
CA ASN A 170 -22.41 -15.81 10.55
C ASN A 170 -20.93 -15.76 10.12
N ILE A 171 -20.39 -14.54 9.93
CA ILE A 171 -19.01 -14.27 9.52
C ILE A 171 -17.99 -15.06 10.37
N GLU A 172 -18.19 -15.13 11.68
CA GLU A 172 -17.32 -15.86 12.60
C GLU A 172 -17.31 -17.36 12.29
N GLN A 173 -18.49 -17.94 12.04
CA GLN A 173 -18.60 -19.36 11.68
C GLN A 173 -17.94 -19.66 10.34
N SER A 174 -18.09 -18.78 9.34
CA SER A 174 -17.48 -18.97 8.03
C SER A 174 -15.95 -18.86 8.11
N ILE A 175 -15.41 -17.90 8.86
CA ILE A 175 -13.96 -17.78 9.10
C ILE A 175 -13.41 -18.98 9.86
N LYS A 176 -14.10 -19.43 10.92
CA LYS A 176 -13.72 -20.61 11.70
C LYS A 176 -13.66 -21.86 10.82
N LYS A 177 -14.70 -22.12 10.03
CA LYS A 177 -14.75 -23.24 9.07
C LYS A 177 -13.62 -23.16 8.04
N ALA A 178 -13.35 -21.96 7.50
CA ALA A 178 -12.29 -21.75 6.53
C ALA A 178 -10.90 -22.02 7.10
N CYS A 179 -10.61 -21.55 8.31
CA CYS A 179 -9.34 -21.81 8.99
C CYS A 179 -9.17 -23.31 9.29
N GLN A 180 -10.21 -23.96 9.82
CA GLN A 180 -10.21 -25.41 10.04
C GLN A 180 -9.97 -26.21 8.75
N LEU A 181 -10.59 -25.78 7.64
CA LEU A 181 -10.38 -26.39 6.33
C LEU A 181 -8.93 -26.21 5.87
N SER A 182 -8.34 -25.04 6.06
CA SER A 182 -6.97 -24.74 5.62
C SER A 182 -5.91 -25.65 6.24
N PHE A 183 -6.13 -26.16 7.46
CA PHE A 183 -5.20 -27.10 8.09
C PHE A 183 -5.08 -28.44 7.36
N LYS A 184 -6.05 -28.78 6.50
CA LYS A 184 -6.00 -29.98 5.65
C LYS A 184 -5.15 -29.78 4.39
N TYR A 185 -4.80 -28.54 4.06
CA TYR A 185 -4.08 -28.16 2.83
C TYR A 185 -2.81 -27.37 3.18
N PRO A 186 -1.77 -28.01 3.73
CA PRO A 186 -0.58 -27.31 4.25
C PRO A 186 0.19 -26.52 3.18
N ASP A 187 0.06 -26.86 1.90
CA ASP A 187 0.71 -26.17 0.79
C ASP A 187 -0.03 -24.90 0.32
N SER A 188 -1.25 -24.69 0.81
CA SER A 188 -2.10 -23.55 0.47
C SER A 188 -2.28 -22.61 1.64
N LYS A 189 -2.02 -21.32 1.43
CA LYS A 189 -2.00 -20.31 2.49
C LYS A 189 -3.27 -19.46 2.48
N LEU A 190 -4.05 -19.58 3.55
CA LEU A 190 -5.30 -18.83 3.73
C LEU A 190 -5.05 -17.47 4.37
N PHE A 191 -5.47 -16.42 3.67
CA PHE A 191 -5.59 -15.06 4.19
C PHE A 191 -7.04 -14.72 4.51
N ILE A 192 -7.29 -14.10 5.66
CA ILE A 192 -8.62 -13.57 6.03
C ILE A 192 -8.65 -12.06 5.76
N ASN A 193 -9.65 -11.61 5.01
CA ASN A 193 -9.83 -10.19 4.72
C ASN A 193 -10.52 -9.47 5.89
N ASP A 194 -9.96 -8.33 6.31
CA ASP A 194 -10.45 -7.34 7.31
C ASP A 194 -10.61 -7.85 8.76
N HIS A 195 -11.10 -9.08 8.97
CA HIS A 195 -11.44 -9.65 10.27
C HIS A 195 -10.23 -10.17 11.05
N TRP A 196 -9.28 -9.29 11.35
CA TRP A 196 -7.97 -9.65 11.91
C TRP A 196 -8.04 -10.37 13.27
N LYS A 197 -8.95 -9.98 14.17
CA LYS A 197 -9.15 -10.67 15.46
C LYS A 197 -9.52 -12.14 15.26
N LEU A 198 -10.54 -12.37 14.43
CA LEU A 198 -11.00 -13.72 14.10
C LEU A 198 -9.90 -14.54 13.39
N ALA A 199 -9.06 -13.90 12.59
CA ALA A 199 -7.92 -14.56 11.96
C ALA A 199 -6.87 -15.02 12.97
N ILE A 200 -6.58 -14.19 13.99
CA ILE A 200 -5.71 -14.56 15.11
C ILE A 200 -6.33 -15.71 15.91
N ASP A 201 -7.58 -15.55 16.35
CA ASP A 201 -8.28 -16.52 17.20
C ASP A 201 -8.41 -17.91 16.56
N ASN A 202 -8.48 -17.97 15.23
CA ASN A 202 -8.64 -19.21 14.48
C ASN A 202 -7.34 -19.70 13.80
N GLY A 203 -6.21 -19.03 14.03
CA GLY A 203 -4.90 -19.47 13.53
C GLY A 203 -4.79 -19.45 12.01
N ALA A 204 -5.30 -18.42 11.35
CA ALA A 204 -5.11 -18.21 9.92
C ALA A 204 -3.61 -18.13 9.55
N PHE A 205 -3.27 -18.21 8.26
CA PHE A 205 -1.87 -17.99 7.86
C PHE A 205 -1.52 -16.50 7.81
N GLY A 206 -2.49 -15.67 7.42
CA GLY A 206 -2.32 -14.24 7.35
C GLY A 206 -3.64 -13.48 7.30
N ILE A 207 -3.52 -12.16 7.35
CA ILE A 207 -4.61 -11.21 7.19
C ILE A 207 -4.35 -10.30 6.01
N HIS A 208 -5.42 -9.85 5.36
CA HIS A 208 -5.35 -8.78 4.37
C HIS A 208 -6.22 -7.62 4.84
N LEU A 209 -5.67 -6.41 4.89
CA LEU A 209 -6.40 -5.21 5.30
C LEU A 209 -6.50 -4.19 4.18
N GLY A 210 -7.70 -3.60 4.08
CA GLY A 210 -7.90 -2.32 3.42
C GLY A 210 -7.26 -1.16 4.18
N GLN A 211 -7.24 0.00 3.54
CA GLN A 211 -6.64 1.22 4.09
C GLN A 211 -7.51 1.87 5.18
N GLU A 212 -8.82 1.62 5.17
CA GLU A 212 -9.74 2.02 6.24
C GLU A 212 -9.56 1.08 7.44
N ASP A 213 -9.56 -0.24 7.21
CA ASP A 213 -9.38 -1.25 8.27
C ASP A 213 -8.02 -1.15 8.97
N LEU A 214 -6.98 -0.77 8.23
CA LEU A 214 -5.64 -0.50 8.77
C LEU A 214 -5.62 0.62 9.82
N LEU A 215 -6.52 1.61 9.74
CA LEU A 215 -6.56 2.73 10.69
C LEU A 215 -7.14 2.31 12.04
N GLU A 216 -8.04 1.33 12.04
CA GLU A 216 -8.76 0.84 13.22
C GLU A 216 -8.09 -0.40 13.84
N ALA A 217 -7.15 -1.03 13.14
CA ALA A 217 -6.50 -2.25 13.56
C ALA A 217 -5.42 -2.00 14.62
N ASP A 218 -5.34 -2.89 15.63
CA ASP A 218 -4.21 -2.93 16.54
C ASP A 218 -3.03 -3.64 15.85
N MET A 219 -2.19 -2.86 15.19
CA MET A 219 -1.03 -3.39 14.46
C MET A 219 0.02 -4.03 15.37
N THR A 220 0.04 -3.69 16.67
CA THR A 220 0.96 -4.31 17.64
C THR A 220 0.51 -5.73 17.96
N GLU A 221 -0.78 -5.93 18.23
CA GLU A 221 -1.38 -7.24 18.46
C GLU A 221 -1.23 -8.14 17.21
N ILE A 222 -1.53 -7.61 16.03
CA ILE A 222 -1.36 -8.30 14.76
C ILE A 222 0.11 -8.71 14.55
N ASN A 223 1.07 -7.81 14.80
CA ASN A 223 2.50 -8.14 14.68
C ASN A 223 2.93 -9.23 15.67
N ASN A 224 2.44 -9.18 16.91
CA ASN A 224 2.76 -10.17 17.94
C ASN A 224 2.16 -11.55 17.64
N SER A 225 1.06 -11.61 16.89
CA SER A 225 0.45 -12.87 16.45
C SER A 225 1.31 -13.66 15.44
N ARG A 226 2.33 -13.03 14.84
CA ARG A 226 3.20 -13.59 13.79
C ARG A 226 2.48 -14.02 12.50
N LEU A 227 1.23 -13.57 12.32
CA LEU A 227 0.52 -13.72 11.05
C LEU A 227 1.24 -12.98 9.92
N HIS A 228 1.01 -13.39 8.68
CA HIS A 228 1.40 -12.60 7.52
C HIS A 228 0.43 -11.44 7.33
N LEU A 229 0.92 -10.29 6.85
CA LEU A 229 0.13 -9.10 6.58
C LEU A 229 0.16 -8.75 5.09
N GLY A 230 -1.00 -8.75 4.45
CA GLY A 230 -1.21 -8.11 3.16
C GLY A 230 -1.88 -6.76 3.31
N LEU A 231 -1.41 -5.74 2.59
CA LEU A 231 -2.07 -4.43 2.55
C LEU A 231 -2.48 -4.05 1.13
N SER A 232 -3.70 -3.57 0.96
CA SER A 232 -4.15 -2.95 -0.30
C SER A 232 -3.56 -1.55 -0.45
N SER A 233 -3.23 -1.11 -1.66
CA SER A 233 -2.79 0.27 -1.95
C SER A 233 -3.24 0.73 -3.33
N HIS A 234 -3.74 1.96 -3.39
CA HIS A 234 -4.42 2.56 -4.53
C HIS A 234 -3.78 3.88 -4.98
N SER A 235 -2.79 4.39 -4.23
CA SER A 235 -2.17 5.68 -4.45
C SER A 235 -0.82 5.78 -3.71
N TYR A 236 -0.07 6.85 -3.95
CA TYR A 236 1.24 7.07 -3.33
C TYR A 236 1.21 7.20 -1.82
N TRP A 237 0.21 7.88 -1.28
CA TRP A 237 0.08 8.08 0.15
C TRP A 237 -0.29 6.76 0.85
N GLU A 238 -1.16 5.94 0.24
CA GLU A 238 -1.49 4.61 0.77
C GLU A 238 -0.25 3.70 0.80
N VAL A 239 0.57 3.75 -0.24
CA VAL A 239 1.86 3.04 -0.27
C VAL A 239 2.78 3.56 0.83
N SER A 240 2.95 4.89 0.95
CA SER A 240 3.81 5.52 1.96
C SER A 240 3.40 5.18 3.39
N ARG A 241 2.10 5.05 3.62
CA ARG A 241 1.54 4.57 4.88
C ARG A 241 1.80 3.08 5.08
N ALA A 242 1.51 2.27 4.07
CA ALA A 242 1.59 0.81 4.15
C ALA A 242 3.03 0.29 4.37
N ILE A 243 4.04 0.89 3.73
CA ILE A 243 5.45 0.45 3.87
C ILE A 243 5.98 0.56 5.30
N ARG A 244 5.44 1.48 6.11
CA ARG A 244 5.85 1.69 7.52
C ARG A 244 5.59 0.45 8.38
N TYR A 245 4.60 -0.35 7.99
CA TYR A 245 4.25 -1.60 8.66
C TYR A 245 5.07 -2.79 8.18
N LYS A 246 5.92 -2.63 7.15
CA LYS A 246 6.70 -3.72 6.52
C LYS A 246 5.84 -4.97 6.25
N PRO A 247 4.76 -4.86 5.46
CA PRO A 247 3.84 -5.97 5.25
C PRO A 247 4.51 -7.11 4.49
N SER A 248 3.97 -8.32 4.64
CA SER A 248 4.40 -9.53 3.94
C SER A 248 4.30 -9.41 2.41
N TYR A 249 3.33 -8.63 1.93
CA TYR A 249 3.18 -8.21 0.53
C TYR A 249 2.25 -7.00 0.44
N MET A 250 2.24 -6.33 -0.71
CA MET A 250 1.30 -5.24 -1.01
C MET A 250 0.51 -5.52 -2.27
N ALA A 251 -0.80 -5.32 -2.23
CA ALA A 251 -1.68 -5.44 -3.38
C ALA A 251 -1.96 -4.06 -4.00
N CYS A 252 -1.48 -3.82 -5.21
CA CYS A 252 -1.59 -2.54 -5.90
C CYS A 252 -2.69 -2.58 -6.98
N GLY A 253 -3.66 -1.67 -6.89
CA GLY A 253 -4.78 -1.63 -7.84
C GLY A 253 -5.71 -0.41 -7.68
N PRO A 254 -6.84 -0.37 -8.41
CA PRO A 254 -7.22 -1.31 -9.46
C PRO A 254 -6.35 -1.11 -10.71
N ILE A 255 -5.79 -2.17 -11.28
CA ILE A 255 -4.96 -2.08 -12.49
C ILE A 255 -5.81 -1.78 -13.74
N PHE A 256 -6.97 -2.42 -13.84
CA PHE A 256 -7.96 -2.23 -14.90
C PHE A 256 -9.34 -1.92 -14.31
N PRO A 257 -10.31 -1.44 -15.11
CA PRO A 257 -11.66 -1.20 -14.61
C PRO A 257 -12.26 -2.46 -13.98
N THR A 258 -12.90 -2.33 -12.83
CA THR A 258 -13.48 -3.46 -12.09
C THR A 258 -14.85 -3.11 -11.52
N LYS A 259 -15.71 -4.13 -11.44
CA LYS A 259 -17.03 -4.05 -10.80
C LYS A 259 -17.05 -4.66 -9.40
N ALA A 260 -15.96 -5.31 -8.97
CA ALA A 260 -15.92 -6.10 -7.73
C ALA A 260 -16.00 -5.25 -6.44
N LYS A 261 -15.62 -3.97 -6.50
CA LYS A 261 -15.77 -2.98 -5.43
C LYS A 261 -15.95 -1.61 -6.09
N LYS A 262 -16.99 -0.86 -5.70
CA LYS A 262 -17.05 0.57 -6.05
C LYS A 262 -15.95 1.27 -5.26
N MET A 263 -15.01 1.88 -5.97
CA MET A 263 -13.89 2.59 -5.35
C MET A 263 -13.78 3.99 -5.96
N PRO A 264 -13.34 5.00 -5.19
CA PRO A 264 -13.15 6.37 -5.71
C PRO A 264 -11.91 6.49 -6.63
N TRP A 265 -11.12 5.42 -6.73
CA TRP A 265 -9.83 5.41 -7.42
C TRP A 265 -9.96 5.19 -8.92
N ALA A 266 -9.21 5.97 -9.69
CA ALA A 266 -8.97 5.69 -11.10
C ALA A 266 -8.13 4.42 -11.25
N THR A 267 -8.21 3.80 -12.42
CA THR A 267 -7.35 2.66 -12.75
C THR A 267 -5.89 3.09 -12.81
N GLN A 268 -5.02 2.39 -12.11
CA GLN A 268 -3.59 2.70 -12.05
C GLN A 268 -2.82 2.28 -13.31
N GLY A 269 -3.29 1.24 -14.00
CA GLY A 269 -2.65 0.72 -15.20
C GLY A 269 -1.28 0.04 -14.95
N ILE A 270 -0.75 -0.55 -16.03
CA ILE A 270 0.47 -1.36 -16.00
C ILE A 270 1.72 -0.55 -15.66
N GLN A 271 1.81 0.69 -16.13
CA GLN A 271 2.99 1.51 -15.90
C GLN A 271 3.18 1.84 -14.42
N ASN A 272 2.08 2.09 -13.70
CA ASN A 272 2.16 2.33 -12.27
C ASN A 272 2.53 1.06 -11.50
N LEU A 273 1.96 -0.09 -11.87
CA LEU A 273 2.35 -1.36 -11.28
C LEU A 273 3.84 -1.64 -11.47
N LYS A 274 4.38 -1.41 -12.68
CA LYS A 274 5.80 -1.54 -12.98
C LYS A 274 6.68 -0.54 -12.20
N TYR A 275 6.15 0.66 -11.93
CA TYR A 275 6.83 1.61 -11.07
C TYR A 275 6.94 1.06 -9.64
N TRP A 276 5.84 0.55 -9.07
CA TRP A 276 5.81 0.00 -7.71
C TRP A 276 6.75 -1.17 -7.52
N THR A 277 6.77 -2.11 -8.46
CA THR A 277 7.65 -3.28 -8.41
C THR A 277 9.12 -2.92 -8.45
N ARG A 278 9.47 -1.76 -9.00
CA ARG A 278 10.86 -1.27 -9.07
C ARG A 278 11.30 -0.53 -7.81
N VAL A 279 10.41 0.21 -7.17
CA VAL A 279 10.78 1.12 -6.07
C VAL A 279 10.51 0.56 -4.67
N LEU A 280 9.71 -0.51 -4.56
CA LEU A 280 9.35 -1.12 -3.28
C LEU A 280 10.13 -2.41 -3.06
N ASP A 281 10.78 -2.51 -1.92
CA ASP A 281 11.54 -3.70 -1.50
C ASP A 281 10.65 -4.72 -0.76
N LEU A 282 9.54 -5.11 -1.40
CA LEU A 282 8.62 -6.13 -0.92
C LEU A 282 7.80 -6.75 -2.07
N PRO A 283 7.17 -7.92 -1.87
CA PRO A 283 6.38 -8.54 -2.92
C PRO A 283 5.17 -7.69 -3.30
N ILE A 284 5.02 -7.37 -4.59
CA ILE A 284 3.88 -6.63 -5.13
C ILE A 284 2.95 -7.56 -5.88
N VAL A 285 1.66 -7.49 -5.56
CA VAL A 285 0.59 -8.22 -6.24
C VAL A 285 -0.28 -7.23 -7.01
N GLY A 286 -0.45 -7.42 -8.32
CA GLY A 286 -1.39 -6.62 -9.11
C GLY A 286 -2.83 -7.05 -8.83
N ILE A 287 -3.76 -6.10 -8.61
CA ILE A 287 -5.17 -6.42 -8.37
C ILE A 287 -6.12 -5.47 -9.13
N GLY A 288 -7.31 -5.96 -9.47
CA GLY A 288 -8.41 -5.15 -9.99
C GLY A 288 -8.57 -5.24 -11.51
N GLY A 289 -9.66 -5.88 -11.94
CA GLY A 289 -10.01 -6.04 -13.36
C GLY A 289 -9.08 -6.99 -14.13
N ILE A 290 -8.31 -7.81 -13.41
CA ILE A 290 -7.36 -8.77 -14.01
C ILE A 290 -8.09 -10.08 -14.34
N GLY A 291 -7.79 -10.62 -15.52
CA GLY A 291 -8.29 -11.90 -16.01
C GLY A 291 -7.47 -12.39 -17.20
N LEU A 292 -7.89 -13.48 -17.84
CA LEU A 292 -7.08 -14.17 -18.86
C LEU A 292 -6.70 -13.25 -20.04
N SER A 293 -7.60 -12.37 -20.47
CA SER A 293 -7.38 -11.48 -21.62
C SER A 293 -6.31 -10.40 -21.40
N ASN A 294 -5.99 -10.06 -20.15
CA ASN A 294 -5.02 -9.01 -19.81
C ASN A 294 -3.87 -9.49 -18.91
N LEU A 295 -3.87 -10.77 -18.49
CA LEU A 295 -2.86 -11.39 -17.64
C LEU A 295 -1.42 -11.17 -18.14
N ASN A 296 -1.19 -11.40 -19.44
CA ASN A 296 0.14 -11.22 -20.05
C ASN A 296 0.66 -9.78 -19.97
N LYS A 297 -0.24 -8.77 -19.92
CA LYS A 297 0.17 -7.37 -19.75
C LYS A 297 0.64 -7.12 -18.31
N VAL A 298 0.00 -7.75 -17.33
CA VAL A 298 0.36 -7.65 -15.92
C VAL A 298 1.68 -8.35 -15.63
N LYS A 299 1.90 -9.54 -16.20
CA LYS A 299 3.18 -10.28 -16.06
C LYS A 299 4.40 -9.44 -16.45
N LYS A 300 4.28 -8.60 -17.49
CA LYS A 300 5.34 -7.69 -17.96
C LYS A 300 5.70 -6.55 -16.99
N SER A 301 4.95 -6.38 -15.89
CA SER A 301 5.25 -5.39 -14.85
C SER A 301 6.26 -5.89 -13.81
N ASN A 302 6.66 -7.16 -13.86
CA ASN A 302 7.50 -7.83 -12.86
C ASN A 302 6.89 -7.85 -11.45
N CYS A 303 5.55 -7.76 -11.34
CA CYS A 303 4.90 -8.02 -10.05
C CYS A 303 5.07 -9.49 -9.66
N SER A 304 5.10 -9.76 -8.36
CA SER A 304 5.26 -11.12 -7.84
C SER A 304 4.09 -12.01 -8.22
N GLY A 305 2.86 -11.47 -8.25
CA GLY A 305 1.67 -12.23 -8.63
C GLY A 305 0.51 -11.34 -9.01
N VAL A 306 -0.64 -11.97 -9.25
CA VAL A 306 -1.90 -11.28 -9.55
C VAL A 306 -3.02 -11.80 -8.68
N SER A 307 -3.85 -10.87 -8.19
CA SER A 307 -5.06 -11.22 -7.49
C SER A 307 -6.30 -11.04 -8.37
N VAL A 308 -7.19 -12.04 -8.31
CA VAL A 308 -8.37 -12.15 -9.16
C VAL A 308 -9.61 -12.47 -8.30
N ILE A 309 -10.74 -11.87 -8.69
CA ILE A 309 -12.07 -12.13 -8.07
C ILE A 309 -12.99 -12.70 -9.15
N SER A 310 -13.52 -11.83 -10.01
CA SER A 310 -14.53 -12.17 -11.02
C SER A 310 -14.07 -13.21 -12.03
N ALA A 311 -12.77 -13.29 -12.33
CA ALA A 311 -12.23 -14.33 -13.21
C ALA A 311 -12.42 -15.74 -12.64
N ILE A 312 -12.59 -15.88 -11.33
CA ILE A 312 -12.89 -17.14 -10.64
C ILE A 312 -14.37 -17.21 -10.28
N SER A 313 -14.90 -16.21 -9.54
CA SER A 313 -16.26 -16.25 -8.99
C SER A 313 -17.35 -16.27 -10.06
N ASP A 314 -17.12 -15.65 -11.21
CA ASP A 314 -18.11 -15.52 -12.27
C ASP A 314 -17.93 -16.62 -13.34
N SER A 315 -16.98 -17.54 -13.15
CA SER A 315 -16.72 -18.65 -14.08
C SER A 315 -17.70 -19.80 -13.81
N PRO A 316 -18.26 -20.44 -14.84
CA PRO A 316 -19.06 -21.66 -14.68
C PRO A 316 -18.24 -22.85 -14.15
N ASP A 317 -16.91 -22.81 -14.32
CA ASP A 317 -15.97 -23.77 -13.73
C ASP A 317 -14.81 -23.01 -13.08
N PRO A 318 -14.91 -22.67 -11.77
CA PRO A 318 -13.87 -21.95 -11.05
C PRO A 318 -12.53 -22.69 -11.03
N ARG A 319 -12.54 -24.02 -10.94
CA ARG A 319 -11.34 -24.87 -10.90
C ARG A 319 -10.57 -24.80 -12.22
N LYS A 320 -11.26 -24.99 -13.34
CA LYS A 320 -10.67 -24.86 -14.67
C LYS A 320 -10.20 -23.42 -14.94
N SER A 321 -10.94 -22.42 -14.47
CA SER A 321 -10.53 -21.02 -14.60
C SER A 321 -9.22 -20.75 -13.89
N PHE A 322 -9.09 -21.18 -12.63
CA PHE A 322 -7.85 -21.06 -11.85
C PHE A 322 -6.68 -21.73 -12.58
N ASN A 323 -6.82 -23.01 -12.97
CA ASN A 323 -5.76 -23.74 -13.66
C ASN A 323 -5.33 -23.06 -14.96
N THR A 324 -6.28 -22.49 -15.71
CA THR A 324 -5.98 -21.76 -16.95
C THR A 324 -5.18 -20.48 -16.65
N LEU A 325 -5.60 -19.70 -15.65
CA LEU A 325 -4.87 -18.48 -15.25
C LEU A 325 -3.47 -18.82 -14.73
N GLU A 326 -3.34 -19.81 -13.86
CA GLU A 326 -2.07 -20.21 -13.27
C GLU A 326 -1.10 -20.73 -14.34
N TYR A 327 -1.58 -21.57 -15.26
CA TYR A 327 -0.78 -22.03 -16.39
C TYR A 327 -0.27 -20.89 -17.28
N ASN A 328 -1.11 -19.89 -17.57
CA ASN A 328 -0.70 -18.74 -18.37
C ASN A 328 0.19 -17.76 -17.57
N TRP A 329 0.10 -17.74 -16.24
CA TRP A 329 1.03 -16.99 -15.40
C TRP A 329 2.43 -17.61 -15.42
N GLN A 330 2.53 -18.94 -15.35
CA GLN A 330 3.82 -19.65 -15.29
C GLN A 330 4.56 -19.72 -16.65
N LYS A 331 3.84 -19.66 -17.78
CA LYS A 331 4.41 -19.62 -19.15
C LYS A 331 5.08 -18.29 -19.49
#